data_AF-A0A966VWA9-F1
#
_entry.id   AF-A0A966VWA9-F1
#
_cell.length_a   1.000
_cell.length_b   1.000
_cell.length_c   1.000
_cell.angle_alpha   90.00
_cell.angle_beta   90.00
_cell.angle_gamma   90.00
#
_symmetry.space_group_name_H-M   'P 1'
#
loop_
_entity.id
_entity.type
_entity.pdbx_description
1 polymer ?
#
loop_
_entity_poly.entity_id
_entity_poly.type
_entity_poly.pdbx_seq_one_letter_code
_entity_poly.pdbx_strand_id
1 'polypeptide(L)'
;MTAVRDFLFELGTEELPPLALPELERALAAGIRSGLAASDLRHGEIISYAAPRRLAVLVRALAEMQPEQVLKRRGPPVNAAFDKTGQPTRAATAFAESCGVTIDALGRVTEGKGEFLWFEGSKPGATTVSLLPGIVQAALDALPIPKRMRWGASDAEFVRPVHWVLMRFGAEALSVRLLDTVAGSTTRGHRFHAPGDIAIAAPADYADVLRAKGHVIANFAERRARIHEQVLACAQAEGGRAVLDDELLDEVTALVEWPVAVEGRFDERFLALPREVLISTLQEHQRYFAVENAAGVLTNRFITISNIDSREPSRVREGNERVVRPRLSDAAFFQQQDRRQPLAAWRDGLDKVTFQAKLGSIGDKVRRIVVLARTIAPQIAADPELAARAADLCKCDLLSAMVGEFPELQGTMGAYYAIADGENPRVAAAIREHYQPRGAGDALPADPVSAAVALAD
;
A
#
# COMPACT_ATOMS: atom_id res chain seq x y z
N MET A 1 14.32 32.59 20.87
CA MET A 1 14.09 31.38 20.04
C MET A 1 13.21 30.45 20.85
N THR A 2 12.14 29.91 20.28
CA THR A 2 11.33 28.88 20.93
C THR A 2 12.19 27.63 21.11
N ALA A 3 12.18 27.04 22.30
CA ALA A 3 12.88 25.77 22.54
C ALA A 3 12.27 24.67 21.66
N VAL A 4 13.12 23.79 21.13
CA VAL A 4 12.75 22.70 20.22
C VAL A 4 13.37 21.39 20.68
N ARG A 5 12.66 20.28 20.48
CA ARG A 5 13.17 18.92 20.67
C ARG A 5 12.67 18.02 19.54
N ASP A 6 13.31 16.87 19.36
CA ASP A 6 12.81 15.88 18.43
C ASP A 6 11.66 15.06 19.07
N PHE A 7 10.71 14.62 18.25
CA PHE A 7 9.61 13.74 18.65
C PHE A 7 9.69 12.43 17.87
N LEU A 8 9.54 11.30 18.55
CA LEU A 8 9.46 9.98 17.95
C LEU A 8 8.16 9.29 18.37
N PHE A 9 7.44 8.78 17.38
CA PHE A 9 6.35 7.83 17.56
C PHE A 9 6.66 6.55 16.77
N GLU A 10 6.41 5.40 17.37
CA GLU A 10 6.35 4.11 16.69
C GLU A 10 5.16 3.31 17.20
N LEU A 11 4.45 2.70 16.26
CA LEU A 11 3.42 1.70 16.48
C LEU A 11 3.97 0.34 16.01
N GLY A 12 4.13 -0.60 16.94
CA GLY A 12 4.56 -1.96 16.67
C GLY A 12 3.41 -2.96 16.67
N THR A 13 3.35 -3.81 15.64
CA THR A 13 2.21 -4.71 15.38
C THR A 13 2.67 -6.11 14.97
N GLU A 14 1.71 -7.02 14.76
CA GLU A 14 1.94 -8.17 13.87
C GLU A 14 2.19 -7.72 12.41
N GLU A 15 2.52 -8.65 11.52
CA GLU A 15 2.81 -8.34 10.11
C GLU A 15 1.65 -7.61 9.41
N LEU A 16 1.91 -6.35 9.05
CA LEU A 16 1.04 -5.48 8.29
C LEU A 16 0.91 -6.00 6.85
N PRO A 17 -0.24 -5.78 6.18
CA PRO A 17 -0.40 -6.15 4.78
C PRO A 17 0.63 -5.43 3.90
N PRO A 18 1.45 -6.15 3.12
CA PRO A 18 2.59 -5.55 2.42
C PRO A 18 2.15 -4.51 1.38
N LEU A 19 1.07 -4.79 0.64
CA LEU A 19 0.52 -3.88 -0.37
C LEU A 19 -0.01 -2.56 0.23
N ALA A 20 -0.47 -2.57 1.49
CA ALA A 20 -0.98 -1.37 2.15
C ALA A 20 0.12 -0.57 2.88
N LEU A 21 1.26 -1.20 3.19
CA LEU A 21 2.28 -0.63 4.08
C LEU A 21 2.81 0.74 3.60
N PRO A 22 3.16 0.96 2.31
CA PRO A 22 3.66 2.26 1.85
C PRO A 22 2.60 3.37 1.93
N GLU A 23 1.32 3.03 1.74
CA GLU A 23 0.23 4.00 1.90
C GLU A 23 0.00 4.35 3.37
N LEU A 24 0.00 3.36 4.26
CA LEU A 24 -0.12 3.56 5.70
C LEU A 24 1.01 4.42 6.27
N GLU A 25 2.25 4.21 5.81
CA GLU A 25 3.41 5.04 6.17
C GLU A 25 3.18 6.51 5.82
N ARG A 26 2.83 6.78 4.55
CA ARG A 26 2.60 8.13 4.04
C ARG A 26 1.43 8.80 4.75
N ALA A 27 0.34 8.05 4.97
CA ALA A 27 -0.86 8.54 5.65
C ALA A 27 -0.59 8.90 7.12
N LEU A 28 0.18 8.09 7.86
CA LEU A 28 0.56 8.39 9.24
C LEU A 28 1.39 9.69 9.32
N ALA A 29 2.41 9.82 8.47
CA ALA A 29 3.25 11.01 8.42
C ALA A 29 2.46 12.26 8.02
N ALA A 30 1.54 12.15 7.06
CA ALA A 30 0.65 13.23 6.65
C ALA A 30 -0.32 13.62 7.77
N GLY A 31 -0.90 12.65 8.48
CA GLY A 31 -1.80 12.88 9.62
C GLY A 31 -1.10 13.61 10.76
N ILE A 32 0.10 13.18 11.14
CA ILE A 32 0.90 13.86 12.17
C ILE A 32 1.26 15.28 11.72
N ARG A 33 1.72 15.47 10.48
CA ARG A 33 2.00 16.80 9.92
C ARG A 33 0.79 17.73 10.01
N SER A 34 -0.38 17.22 9.60
CA SER A 34 -1.64 17.97 9.64
C SER A 34 -2.03 18.36 11.07
N GLY A 35 -1.93 17.45 12.03
CA GLY A 35 -2.25 17.73 13.43
C GLY A 35 -1.27 18.71 14.10
N LEU A 36 0.02 18.66 13.75
CA LEU A 36 1.00 19.66 14.18
C LEU A 36 0.69 21.04 13.61
N ALA A 37 0.35 21.12 12.31
CA ALA A 37 -0.03 22.36 11.65
C ALA A 37 -1.32 22.96 12.22
N ALA A 38 -2.35 22.15 12.46
CA ALA A 38 -3.60 22.58 13.10
C ALA A 38 -3.39 23.07 14.54
N SER A 39 -2.28 22.67 15.16
CA SER A 39 -1.87 23.10 16.49
C SER A 39 -0.89 24.27 16.45
N ASP A 40 -0.60 24.87 15.29
CA ASP A 40 0.42 25.92 15.12
C ASP A 40 1.81 25.55 15.69
N LEU A 41 2.11 24.25 15.77
CA LEU A 41 3.39 23.76 16.28
C LEU A 41 4.42 23.77 15.17
N ARG A 42 5.41 24.66 15.30
CA ARG A 42 6.56 24.70 14.38
C ARG A 42 7.39 23.43 14.53
N HIS A 43 7.81 22.87 13.40
CA HIS A 43 8.66 21.69 13.36
C HIS A 43 9.61 21.77 12.16
N GLY A 44 10.68 20.99 12.22
CA GLY A 44 11.60 20.75 11.11
C GLY A 44 11.12 19.61 10.22
N GLU A 45 12.05 18.77 9.78
CA GLU A 45 11.76 17.63 8.93
C GLU A 45 10.87 16.58 9.62
N ILE A 46 10.02 15.92 8.85
CA ILE A 46 9.25 14.73 9.28
C ILE A 46 9.75 13.56 8.45
N ILE A 47 10.32 12.57 9.12
CA ILE A 47 10.85 11.34 8.52
C ILE A 47 9.93 10.19 8.93
N SER A 48 9.41 9.47 7.96
CA SER A 48 8.61 8.26 8.20
C SER A 48 9.46 7.01 8.05
N TYR A 49 9.03 5.96 8.74
CA TYR A 49 9.62 4.63 8.64
C TYR A 49 8.50 3.59 8.60
N ALA A 50 8.73 2.54 7.81
CA ALA A 50 7.83 1.42 7.73
C ALA A 50 8.59 0.11 7.53
N ALA A 51 8.20 -0.89 8.31
CA ALA A 51 8.66 -2.27 8.18
C ALA A 51 7.48 -3.21 8.44
N PRO A 52 7.59 -4.51 8.12
CA PRO A 52 6.49 -5.46 8.24
C PRO A 52 5.70 -5.37 9.54
N ARG A 53 6.37 -5.05 10.66
CA ARG A 53 5.78 -5.03 12.01
C ARG A 53 5.75 -3.62 12.64
N ARG A 54 5.98 -2.55 11.87
CA ARG A 54 6.04 -1.20 12.45
C ARG A 54 5.69 -0.07 11.47
N LEU A 55 5.07 0.97 12.03
CA LEU A 55 4.99 2.30 11.45
C LEU A 55 5.61 3.28 12.44
N ALA A 56 6.48 4.17 11.99
CA ALA A 56 7.09 5.16 12.86
C ALA A 56 7.28 6.51 12.16
N VAL A 57 7.29 7.57 12.97
CA VAL A 57 7.51 8.94 12.52
C VAL A 57 8.45 9.66 13.49
N LEU A 58 9.52 10.22 12.94
CA LEU A 58 10.45 11.11 13.62
C LEU A 58 10.21 12.54 13.12
N VAL A 59 9.90 13.45 14.04
CA VAL A 59 9.75 14.87 13.77
C VAL A 59 10.94 15.60 14.38
N ARG A 60 11.73 16.27 13.54
CA ARG A 60 12.90 17.05 13.97
C ARG A 60 12.49 18.42 14.47
N ALA A 61 13.22 18.95 15.44
CA ALA A 61 13.12 20.34 15.90
C ALA A 61 11.67 20.81 16.13
N LEU A 62 10.85 19.97 16.77
CA LEU A 62 9.48 20.28 17.14
C LEU A 62 9.47 21.25 18.33
N ALA A 63 8.76 22.36 18.19
CA ALA A 63 8.59 23.35 19.25
C ALA A 63 8.04 22.70 20.53
N GLU A 64 8.53 23.13 21.68
CA GLU A 64 8.06 22.60 22.99
C GLU A 64 6.69 23.11 23.41
N MET A 65 6.23 24.19 22.78
CA MET A 65 4.99 24.85 23.13
C MET A 65 4.38 25.50 21.89
N GLN A 66 3.06 25.53 21.84
CA GLN A 66 2.33 26.35 20.89
C GLN A 66 2.67 27.83 21.08
N PRO A 67 2.60 28.63 20.00
CA PRO A 67 2.61 30.07 20.16
C PRO A 67 1.47 30.53 21.08
N GLU A 68 1.69 31.64 21.76
CA GLU A 68 0.65 32.32 22.53
C GLU A 68 -0.53 32.67 21.62
N GLN A 69 -1.74 32.37 22.06
CA GLN A 69 -2.95 32.63 21.30
C GLN A 69 -3.53 33.98 21.70
N VAL A 70 -3.65 34.87 20.72
CA VAL A 70 -4.35 36.15 20.91
C VAL A 70 -5.85 35.89 20.85
N LEU A 71 -6.52 36.05 22.00
CA LEU A 71 -7.96 35.90 22.13
C LEU A 71 -8.63 37.25 21.89
N LYS A 72 -9.44 37.30 20.84
CA LYS A 72 -10.26 38.45 20.47
C LYS A 72 -11.73 38.07 20.61
N ARG A 73 -12.43 38.68 21.56
CA ARG A 73 -13.85 38.38 21.82
C ARG A 73 -14.67 39.66 21.83
N ARG A 74 -15.74 39.65 21.05
CA ARG A 74 -16.75 40.71 21.05
C ARG A 74 -17.79 40.43 22.13
N GLY A 75 -17.98 41.40 23.00
CA GLY A 75 -18.98 41.41 24.06
C GLY A 75 -20.29 42.06 23.63
N PRO A 76 -21.20 42.32 24.59
CA PRO A 76 -22.45 43.01 24.33
C PRO A 76 -22.22 44.47 23.86
N PRO A 77 -23.17 45.06 23.13
CA PRO A 77 -23.08 46.46 22.74
C PRO A 77 -23.06 47.38 23.98
N VAL A 78 -22.27 48.46 23.92
CA VAL A 78 -22.00 49.35 25.06
C VAL A 78 -23.29 49.94 25.64
N ASN A 79 -24.28 50.22 24.80
CA ASN A 79 -25.60 50.71 25.21
C ASN A 79 -26.43 49.69 26.03
N ALA A 80 -26.07 48.41 25.98
CA ALA A 80 -26.67 47.33 26.76
C ALA A 80 -25.73 46.79 27.84
N ALA A 81 -24.46 47.21 27.82
CA ALA A 81 -23.44 46.83 28.79
C ALA A 81 -23.50 47.66 30.08
N PHE A 82 -24.05 48.87 30.02
CA PHE A 82 -24.21 49.76 31.16
C PHE A 82 -25.66 50.22 31.29
N ASP A 83 -26.19 50.28 32.50
CA ASP A 83 -27.53 50.78 32.78
C ASP A 83 -27.59 52.32 32.77
N LYS A 84 -28.79 52.87 33.02
CA LYS A 84 -29.04 54.32 33.04
C LYS A 84 -28.28 55.07 34.15
N THR A 85 -27.72 54.36 35.12
CA THR A 85 -26.91 54.92 36.22
C THR A 85 -25.41 54.77 35.97
N GLY A 86 -25.01 54.20 34.82
CA GLY A 86 -23.62 53.93 34.47
C GLY A 86 -23.06 52.67 35.11
N GLN A 87 -23.88 51.86 35.79
CA GLN A 87 -23.44 50.60 36.39
C GLN A 87 -23.46 49.46 35.37
N PRO A 88 -22.52 48.50 35.46
CA PRO A 88 -22.46 47.42 34.49
C PRO A 88 -23.64 46.45 34.63
N THR A 89 -24.20 46.04 33.49
CA THR A 89 -25.29 45.07 33.46
C THR A 89 -24.76 43.65 33.68
N ARG A 90 -25.65 42.73 34.07
CA ARG A 90 -25.31 41.31 34.25
C ARG A 90 -24.66 40.67 33.01
N ALA A 91 -25.02 41.14 31.81
CA ALA A 91 -24.42 40.68 30.56
C ALA A 91 -22.96 41.14 30.41
N ALA A 92 -22.65 42.38 30.80
CA ALA A 92 -21.28 42.88 30.82
C ALA A 92 -20.42 42.18 31.87
N THR A 93 -20.97 41.92 33.07
CA THR A 93 -20.27 41.21 34.14
C THR A 93 -19.98 39.76 33.77
N ALA A 94 -20.98 39.03 33.26
CA ALA A 94 -20.79 37.65 32.80
C ALA A 94 -19.78 37.56 31.64
N PHE A 95 -19.77 38.57 30.75
CA PHE A 95 -18.79 38.62 29.66
C PHE A 95 -17.36 38.82 30.20
N ALA A 96 -17.15 39.77 31.11
CA ALA A 96 -15.85 40.02 31.74
C ALA A 96 -15.35 38.79 32.52
N GLU A 97 -16.21 38.18 33.34
CA GLU A 97 -15.92 36.94 34.07
C GLU A 97 -15.55 35.80 33.12
N SER A 98 -16.28 35.64 32.01
CA SER A 98 -15.96 34.62 31.00
C SER A 98 -14.63 34.86 30.28
N CYS A 99 -14.08 36.08 30.35
CA CYS A 99 -12.77 36.44 29.83
C CYS A 99 -11.68 36.45 30.92
N GLY A 100 -12.04 36.16 32.18
CA GLY A 100 -11.10 36.15 33.32
C GLY A 100 -10.60 37.53 33.73
N VAL A 101 -11.29 38.61 33.36
CA VAL A 101 -10.89 40.00 33.64
C VAL A 101 -12.02 40.78 34.30
N THR A 102 -11.71 41.93 34.89
CA THR A 102 -12.71 42.89 35.36
C THR A 102 -13.31 43.69 34.19
N ILE A 103 -14.49 44.27 34.38
CA ILE A 103 -15.13 45.10 33.36
C ILE A 103 -14.25 46.28 32.93
N ASP A 104 -13.49 46.85 33.87
CA ASP A 104 -12.61 47.99 33.61
C ASP A 104 -11.43 47.64 32.68
N ALA A 105 -11.10 46.35 32.55
CA ALA A 105 -10.06 45.85 31.66
C ALA A 105 -10.58 45.57 30.23
N LEU A 106 -11.87 45.73 29.97
CA LEU A 106 -12.46 45.55 28.64
C LEU A 106 -12.32 46.84 27.81
N GLY A 107 -11.84 46.68 26.59
CA GLY A 107 -11.83 47.74 25.59
C GLY A 107 -13.20 47.94 24.95
N ARG A 108 -13.26 48.83 23.96
CA ARG A 108 -14.43 49.04 23.11
C ARG A 108 -14.01 48.98 21.66
N VAL A 109 -14.86 48.40 20.80
CA VAL A 109 -14.65 48.36 19.35
C VAL A 109 -15.89 48.88 18.63
N THR A 110 -15.70 49.71 17.62
CA THR A 110 -16.77 50.19 16.75
C THR A 110 -16.85 49.32 15.50
N GLU A 111 -17.95 48.58 15.34
CA GLU A 111 -18.24 47.76 14.17
C GLU A 111 -19.59 48.17 13.58
N GLY A 112 -19.59 48.66 12.33
CA GLY A 112 -20.81 49.14 11.68
C GLY A 112 -21.42 50.37 12.38
N LYS A 113 -22.67 50.28 12.83
CA LYS A 113 -23.39 51.37 13.52
C LYS A 113 -23.38 51.25 15.06
N GLY A 114 -22.61 50.31 15.63
CA GLY A 114 -22.62 50.03 17.08
C GLY A 114 -21.22 50.01 17.70
N GLU A 115 -21.15 50.40 18.97
CA GLU A 115 -19.98 50.24 19.84
C GLU A 115 -20.20 49.01 20.73
N PHE A 116 -19.21 48.11 20.82
CA PHE A 116 -19.28 46.87 21.57
C PHE A 116 -18.15 46.78 22.59
N LEU A 117 -18.39 46.11 23.72
CA LEU A 117 -17.29 45.69 24.59
C LEU A 117 -16.36 44.76 23.83
N TRP A 118 -15.06 44.90 24.05
CA TRP A 118 -14.03 44.14 23.36
C TRP A 118 -13.03 43.59 24.36
N PHE A 119 -12.80 42.30 24.30
CA PHE A 119 -11.70 41.67 25.02
C PHE A 119 -10.59 41.32 24.04
N GLU A 120 -9.41 41.87 24.30
CA GLU A 120 -8.16 41.46 23.68
C GLU A 120 -7.23 41.00 24.79
N GLY A 121 -6.99 39.69 24.85
CA GLY A 121 -6.10 39.08 25.82
C GLY A 121 -5.26 38.00 25.17
N SER A 122 -4.37 37.41 25.94
CA SER A 122 -3.54 36.32 25.48
C SER A 122 -3.73 35.09 26.36
N LYS A 123 -3.73 33.91 25.72
CA LYS A 123 -3.72 32.62 26.41
C LYS A 123 -2.38 31.97 26.15
N PRO A 124 -1.66 31.52 27.20
CA PRO A 124 -0.45 30.73 27.03
C PRO A 124 -0.72 29.54 26.10
N GLY A 125 0.20 29.29 25.16
CA GLY A 125 0.11 28.14 24.27
C GLY A 125 0.16 26.83 25.08
N ALA A 126 -0.48 25.78 24.57
CA ALA A 126 -0.39 24.48 25.23
C ALA A 126 1.01 23.86 25.02
N THR A 127 1.46 23.07 25.99
CA THR A 127 2.71 22.31 25.87
C THR A 127 2.56 21.25 24.79
N THR A 128 3.60 21.04 23.99
CA THR A 128 3.58 20.03 22.92
C THR A 128 3.28 18.64 23.45
N VAL A 129 3.84 18.29 24.61
CA VAL A 129 3.58 17.01 25.29
C VAL A 129 2.08 16.77 25.53
N SER A 130 1.32 17.81 25.88
CA SER A 130 -0.13 17.69 26.10
C SER A 130 -0.95 17.49 24.82
N LEU A 131 -0.40 17.85 23.66
CA LEU A 131 -1.09 17.83 22.36
C LEU A 131 -0.79 16.58 21.55
N LEU A 132 0.43 16.05 21.66
CA LEU A 132 0.90 14.90 20.90
C LEU A 132 -0.03 13.67 20.99
N PRO A 133 -0.60 13.29 22.16
CA PRO A 133 -1.53 12.16 22.23
C PRO A 133 -2.72 12.27 21.28
N GLY A 134 -3.37 13.43 21.26
CA GLY A 134 -4.53 13.68 20.41
C GLY A 134 -4.16 13.72 18.93
N ILE A 135 -3.02 14.32 18.60
CA ILE A 135 -2.50 14.39 17.22
C ILE A 135 -2.21 12.98 16.68
N VAL A 136 -1.51 12.15 17.47
CA VAL A 136 -1.17 10.79 17.05
C VAL A 136 -2.42 9.92 16.95
N GLN A 137 -3.33 9.99 17.92
CA GLN A 137 -4.57 9.22 17.86
C GLN A 137 -5.42 9.60 16.63
N ALA A 138 -5.58 10.89 16.34
CA ALA A 138 -6.29 11.35 15.15
C ALA A 138 -5.62 10.86 13.85
N ALA A 139 -4.28 10.83 13.81
CA ALA A 139 -3.55 10.30 12.66
C ALA A 139 -3.78 8.78 12.47
N LEU A 140 -3.82 8.00 13.56
CA LEU A 140 -4.13 6.56 13.53
C LEU A 140 -5.58 6.29 13.09
N ASP A 141 -6.52 7.09 13.57
CA ASP A 141 -7.94 6.98 13.23
C ASP A 141 -8.20 7.32 11.75
N ALA A 142 -7.39 8.20 11.15
CA ALA A 142 -7.49 8.60 9.76
C ALA A 142 -6.81 7.65 8.75
N LEU A 143 -6.11 6.60 9.21
CA LEU A 143 -5.41 5.68 8.31
C LEU A 143 -6.38 4.97 7.33
N PRO A 144 -6.02 4.85 6.04
CA PRO A 144 -6.84 4.22 5.00
C PRO A 144 -6.81 2.70 5.14
N ILE A 145 -7.47 2.18 6.17
CA ILE A 145 -7.55 0.74 6.45
C ILE A 145 -8.90 0.23 5.94
N PRO A 146 -8.96 -0.58 4.85
CA PRO A 146 -10.21 -1.01 4.26
C PRO A 146 -11.07 -1.84 5.22
N LYS A 147 -10.41 -2.62 6.08
CA LYS A 147 -11.05 -3.47 7.08
C LYS A 147 -10.28 -3.42 8.39
N ARG A 148 -10.82 -2.69 9.36
CA ARG A 148 -10.30 -2.70 10.74
C ARG A 148 -10.79 -3.96 11.45
N MET A 149 -9.96 -4.48 12.35
CA MET A 149 -10.22 -5.70 13.11
C MET A 149 -10.13 -5.40 14.61
N ARG A 150 -10.91 -6.14 15.40
CA ARG A 150 -10.84 -6.17 16.87
C ARG A 150 -10.22 -7.49 17.31
N TRP A 151 -9.50 -7.47 18.42
CA TRP A 151 -8.75 -8.63 18.90
C TRP A 151 -9.03 -8.91 20.37
N GLY A 152 -9.33 -10.18 20.68
CA GLY A 152 -9.67 -10.60 22.04
C GLY A 152 -10.91 -9.87 22.57
N ALA A 153 -10.81 -9.34 23.79
CA ALA A 153 -11.86 -8.56 24.44
C ALA A 153 -11.70 -7.03 24.27
N SER A 154 -10.75 -6.59 23.44
CA SER A 154 -10.46 -5.17 23.21
C SER A 154 -11.42 -4.58 22.17
N ASP A 155 -11.96 -3.40 22.47
CA ASP A 155 -12.73 -2.61 21.50
C ASP A 155 -11.83 -1.80 20.54
N ALA A 156 -10.52 -1.81 20.75
CA ALA A 156 -9.58 -1.14 19.86
C ALA A 156 -9.57 -1.76 18.47
N GLU A 157 -9.62 -0.92 17.44
CA GLU A 157 -9.71 -1.32 16.04
C GLU A 157 -8.45 -0.93 15.27
N PHE A 158 -7.77 -1.92 14.72
CA PHE A 158 -6.62 -1.72 13.84
C PHE A 158 -6.51 -2.83 12.79
N VAL A 159 -5.64 -2.68 11.79
CA VAL A 159 -5.47 -3.70 10.73
C VAL A 159 -4.88 -5.02 11.27
N ARG A 160 -4.09 -4.92 12.35
CA ARG A 160 -3.38 -6.04 13.01
C ARG A 160 -3.29 -5.80 14.52
N PRO A 161 -3.05 -6.84 15.34
CA PRO A 161 -2.79 -6.65 16.77
C PRO A 161 -1.62 -5.70 17.00
N VAL A 162 -1.78 -4.78 17.95
CA VAL A 162 -0.71 -3.89 18.43
C VAL A 162 0.00 -4.58 19.59
N HIS A 163 1.33 -4.47 19.63
CA HIS A 163 2.17 -5.13 20.63
C HIS A 163 3.00 -4.17 21.47
N TRP A 164 3.45 -3.07 20.87
CA TRP A 164 4.15 -2.03 21.59
C TRP A 164 3.89 -0.67 20.95
N VAL A 165 3.98 0.35 21.77
CA VAL A 165 3.96 1.73 21.33
C VAL A 165 5.18 2.40 21.96
N LEU A 166 5.95 3.12 21.16
CA LEU A 166 7.04 3.96 21.63
C LEU A 166 6.65 5.41 21.33
N MET A 167 6.67 6.25 22.34
CA MET A 167 6.34 7.66 22.18
C MET A 167 7.28 8.50 23.06
N ARG A 168 8.08 9.38 22.44
CA ARG A 168 9.12 10.14 23.13
C ARG A 168 9.27 11.55 22.56
N PHE A 169 9.47 12.53 23.45
CA PHE A 169 9.77 13.92 23.10
C PHE A 169 11.08 14.37 23.76
N GLY A 170 12.15 14.50 22.98
CA GLY A 170 13.51 14.62 23.50
C GLY A 170 13.89 13.37 24.29
N ALA A 171 14.35 13.52 25.53
CA ALA A 171 14.65 12.37 26.40
C ALA A 171 13.40 11.81 27.14
N GLU A 172 12.30 12.56 27.13
CA GLU A 172 11.09 12.26 27.90
C GLU A 172 10.23 11.20 27.20
N ALA A 173 10.07 10.03 27.82
CA ALA A 173 9.12 9.02 27.36
C ALA A 173 7.70 9.40 27.80
N LEU A 174 6.75 9.35 26.87
CA LEU A 174 5.36 9.75 27.10
C LEU A 174 4.52 8.51 27.42
N SER A 175 4.00 8.44 28.65
CA SER A 175 3.13 7.34 29.10
C SER A 175 1.68 7.61 28.71
N VAL A 176 1.30 7.24 27.50
CA VAL A 176 -0.02 7.49 26.90
C VAL A 176 -0.60 6.16 26.44
N ARG A 177 -1.88 5.91 26.70
CA ARG A 177 -2.57 4.77 26.08
C ARG A 177 -3.05 5.16 24.69
N LEU A 178 -2.56 4.46 23.67
CA LEU A 178 -3.02 4.57 22.29
C LEU A 178 -3.58 3.21 21.89
N LEU A 179 -4.78 3.20 21.28
CA LEU A 179 -5.54 1.98 21.06
C LEU A 179 -5.71 1.24 22.41
N ASP A 180 -5.20 0.02 22.54
CA ASP A 180 -5.21 -0.76 23.78
C ASP A 180 -3.84 -0.88 24.46
N THR A 181 -2.83 -0.18 23.95
CA THR A 181 -1.42 -0.34 24.38
C THR A 181 -0.91 0.94 25.05
N VAL A 182 -0.21 0.79 26.19
CA VAL A 182 0.45 1.92 26.85
C VAL A 182 1.81 2.15 26.22
N ALA A 183 2.06 3.39 25.79
CA ALA A 183 3.33 3.81 25.24
C ALA A 183 4.45 3.70 26.27
N GLY A 184 5.54 3.06 25.87
CA GLY A 184 6.75 2.87 26.66
C GLY A 184 7.95 3.60 26.07
N SER A 185 9.13 3.23 26.58
CA SER A 185 10.42 3.82 26.21
C SER A 185 11.28 2.94 25.29
N THR A 186 10.78 1.73 24.97
CA THR A 186 11.47 0.68 24.21
C THR A 186 10.77 0.36 22.89
N THR A 187 11.57 -0.03 21.90
CA THR A 187 11.14 -0.67 20.65
C THR A 187 11.51 -2.16 20.68
N ARG A 188 11.24 -2.91 19.60
CA ARG A 188 11.66 -4.30 19.44
C ARG A 188 12.48 -4.49 18.17
N GLY A 189 13.48 -5.35 18.24
CA GLY A 189 14.28 -5.76 17.09
C GLY A 189 13.60 -6.82 16.23
N HIS A 190 14.36 -7.38 15.30
CA HIS A 190 13.95 -8.47 14.43
C HIS A 190 13.62 -9.72 15.24
N ARG A 191 12.50 -10.39 14.93
CA ARG A 191 11.94 -11.49 15.72
C ARG A 191 12.93 -12.65 15.95
N PHE A 192 13.85 -12.88 15.02
CA PHE A 192 14.84 -13.96 15.12
C PHE A 192 16.25 -13.49 15.49
N HIS A 193 16.66 -12.31 15.03
CA HIS A 193 18.04 -11.83 15.23
C HIS A 193 18.21 -11.04 16.54
N ALA A 194 17.17 -10.35 16.98
CA ALA A 194 17.17 -9.52 18.18
C ALA A 194 15.74 -9.45 18.78
N PRO A 195 15.22 -10.55 19.36
CA PRO A 195 13.84 -10.62 19.86
C PRO A 195 13.57 -9.76 21.10
N GLY A 196 14.60 -9.19 21.72
CA GLY A 196 14.50 -8.39 22.93
C GLY A 196 14.01 -6.96 22.69
N ASP A 197 13.62 -6.33 23.80
CA ASP A 197 13.33 -4.91 23.83
C ASP A 197 14.62 -4.09 23.69
N ILE A 198 14.53 -2.98 22.96
CA ILE A 198 15.65 -2.09 22.67
C ILE A 198 15.26 -0.69 23.14
N ALA A 199 16.05 -0.12 24.06
CA ALA A 199 15.86 1.25 24.49
C ALA A 199 16.34 2.23 23.42
N ILE A 200 15.50 3.22 23.13
CA ILE A 200 15.88 4.39 22.31
C ILE A 200 16.17 5.53 23.28
N ALA A 201 17.38 6.10 23.24
CA ALA A 201 17.75 7.19 24.16
C ALA A 201 17.29 8.54 23.61
N ALA A 202 17.64 8.85 22.36
CA ALA A 202 17.17 10.03 21.65
C ALA A 202 16.34 9.63 20.42
N PRO A 203 15.26 10.38 20.09
CA PRO A 203 14.47 10.19 18.87
C PRO A 203 15.32 10.08 17.59
N ALA A 204 16.37 10.88 17.52
CA ALA A 204 17.34 10.93 16.44
C ALA A 204 18.01 9.58 16.12
N ASP A 205 18.22 8.76 17.15
CA ASP A 205 19.01 7.53 17.08
C ASP A 205 18.18 6.33 16.58
N TYR A 206 16.87 6.52 16.40
CA TYR A 206 15.91 5.42 16.18
C TYR A 206 16.34 4.44 15.09
N ALA A 207 16.60 4.94 13.88
CA ALA A 207 16.94 4.10 12.73
C ALA A 207 18.30 3.40 12.93
N ASP A 208 19.31 4.11 13.45
CA ASP A 208 20.65 3.57 13.62
C ASP A 208 20.72 2.54 14.75
N VAL A 209 20.00 2.77 15.84
CA VAL A 209 19.88 1.81 16.94
C VAL A 209 19.15 0.54 16.48
N LEU A 210 18.07 0.67 15.71
CA LEU A 210 17.37 -0.48 15.12
C LEU A 210 18.26 -1.26 14.14
N ARG A 211 19.05 -0.56 13.32
CA ARG A 211 19.98 -1.22 12.39
C ARG A 211 21.08 -1.96 13.15
N ALA A 212 21.76 -1.28 14.07
CA ALA A 212 22.94 -1.81 14.74
C ALA A 212 22.63 -2.88 15.80
N LYS A 213 21.54 -2.72 16.57
CA LYS A 213 21.18 -3.62 17.67
C LYS A 213 19.99 -4.51 17.35
N GLY A 214 19.07 -4.02 16.51
CA GLY A 214 17.82 -4.68 16.21
C GLY A 214 17.83 -5.56 14.97
N HIS A 215 18.85 -5.47 14.09
CA HIS A 215 18.80 -6.07 12.74
C HIS A 215 17.52 -5.64 11.99
N VAL A 216 17.20 -4.35 12.03
CA VAL A 216 16.04 -3.79 11.33
C VAL A 216 16.48 -2.57 10.53
N ILE A 217 16.27 -2.60 9.22
CA ILE A 217 16.38 -1.40 8.37
C ILE A 217 15.00 -0.77 8.35
N ALA A 218 14.76 0.23 9.21
CA ALA A 218 13.43 0.81 9.39
C ALA A 218 12.96 1.67 8.20
N ASN A 219 13.89 2.31 7.49
CA ASN A 219 13.58 3.16 6.35
C ASN A 219 13.23 2.29 5.12
N PHE A 220 12.02 2.48 4.58
CA PHE A 220 11.53 1.68 3.46
C PHE A 220 12.38 1.87 2.20
N ALA A 221 12.71 3.12 1.85
CA ALA A 221 13.47 3.44 0.64
C ALA A 221 14.91 2.88 0.69
N GLU A 222 15.59 2.98 1.84
CA GLU A 222 16.91 2.36 2.04
C GLU A 222 16.82 0.84 1.90
N ARG A 223 15.81 0.22 2.53
CA ARG A 223 15.62 -1.24 2.45
C ARG A 223 15.34 -1.69 1.01
N ARG A 224 14.52 -0.94 0.28
CA ARG A 224 14.21 -1.16 -1.14
C ARG A 224 15.46 -1.10 -2.01
N ALA A 225 16.27 -0.04 -1.85
CA ALA A 225 17.52 0.13 -2.59
C ALA A 225 18.49 -1.04 -2.35
N ARG A 226 18.63 -1.46 -1.09
CA ARG A 226 19.46 -2.61 -0.73
C ARG A 226 18.96 -3.91 -1.34
N ILE A 227 17.65 -4.17 -1.33
CA ILE A 227 17.08 -5.36 -1.98
C ILE A 227 17.36 -5.32 -3.47
N HIS A 228 17.11 -4.19 -4.13
CA HIS A 228 17.38 -4.02 -5.55
C HIS A 228 18.84 -4.32 -5.91
N GLU A 229 19.79 -3.75 -5.17
CA GLU A 229 21.22 -4.02 -5.35
C GLU A 229 21.58 -5.49 -5.16
N GLN A 230 21.04 -6.15 -4.12
CA GLN A 230 21.28 -7.57 -3.88
C GLN A 230 20.71 -8.45 -5.01
N VAL A 231 19.50 -8.17 -5.47
CA VAL A 231 18.87 -8.92 -6.57
C VAL A 231 19.67 -8.77 -7.85
N LEU A 232 20.10 -7.55 -8.19
CA LEU A 232 20.94 -7.32 -9.37
C LEU A 232 22.28 -8.07 -9.26
N ALA A 233 22.94 -8.01 -8.12
CA ALA A 233 24.22 -8.68 -7.90
C ALA A 233 24.07 -10.22 -8.01
N CYS A 234 23.03 -10.80 -7.39
CA CYS A 234 22.75 -12.23 -7.49
C CYS A 234 22.48 -12.66 -8.94
N ALA A 235 21.67 -11.90 -9.69
CA ALA A 235 21.37 -12.23 -11.09
C ALA A 235 22.63 -12.18 -11.96
N GLN A 236 23.45 -11.14 -11.78
CA GLN A 236 24.71 -10.98 -12.53
C GLN A 236 25.72 -12.09 -12.23
N ALA A 237 25.83 -12.53 -10.97
CA ALA A 237 26.69 -13.64 -10.58
C ALA A 237 26.33 -14.95 -11.30
N GLU A 238 25.06 -15.13 -11.65
CA GLU A 238 24.55 -16.26 -12.41
C GLU A 238 24.58 -16.06 -13.93
N GLY A 239 25.18 -14.97 -14.42
CA GLY A 239 25.27 -14.64 -15.83
C GLY A 239 23.94 -14.19 -16.46
N GLY A 240 22.99 -13.75 -15.62
CA GLY A 240 21.65 -13.35 -16.03
C GLY A 240 21.25 -11.94 -15.56
N ARG A 241 19.98 -11.63 -15.79
CA ARG A 241 19.31 -10.41 -15.35
C ARG A 241 18.02 -10.79 -14.61
N ALA A 242 17.77 -10.17 -13.47
CA ALA A 242 16.49 -10.32 -12.79
C ALA A 242 15.37 -9.61 -13.57
N VAL A 243 14.23 -10.28 -13.69
CA VAL A 243 12.98 -9.67 -14.11
C VAL A 243 12.48 -8.83 -12.94
N LEU A 244 12.84 -7.56 -12.96
CA LEU A 244 12.44 -6.60 -11.94
C LEU A 244 11.10 -5.99 -12.31
N ASP A 245 10.20 -6.02 -11.34
CA ASP A 245 8.94 -5.33 -11.34
C ASP A 245 8.92 -4.44 -10.08
N ASP A 246 8.56 -3.16 -10.24
CA ASP A 246 8.64 -2.19 -9.15
C ASP A 246 7.61 -2.49 -8.05
N GLU A 247 6.44 -3.01 -8.41
CA GLU A 247 5.39 -3.39 -7.46
C GLU A 247 5.81 -4.60 -6.63
N LEU A 248 6.39 -5.63 -7.26
CA LEU A 248 6.98 -6.77 -6.58
C LEU A 248 8.12 -6.36 -5.65
N LEU A 249 8.98 -5.44 -6.09
CA LEU A 249 10.08 -4.94 -5.28
C LEU A 249 9.57 -4.20 -4.04
N ASP A 250 8.51 -3.41 -4.17
CA ASP A 250 7.84 -2.76 -3.04
C ASP A 250 7.19 -3.80 -2.11
N GLU A 251 6.50 -4.80 -2.65
CA GLU A 251 5.88 -5.88 -1.86
C GLU A 251 6.94 -6.66 -1.06
N VAL A 252 8.03 -7.10 -1.69
CA VAL A 252 9.13 -7.80 -1.02
C VAL A 252 9.79 -6.90 0.04
N THR A 253 9.96 -5.61 -0.25
CA THR A 253 10.48 -4.64 0.73
C THR A 253 9.57 -4.52 1.94
N ALA A 254 8.26 -4.63 1.76
CA ALA A 254 7.27 -4.60 2.83
C ALA A 254 7.17 -5.93 3.62
N LEU A 255 7.76 -7.02 3.14
CA LEU A 255 7.73 -8.36 3.77
C LEU A 255 8.91 -8.64 4.70
N VAL A 256 10.00 -7.87 4.59
CA VAL A 256 11.23 -8.11 5.36
C VAL A 256 11.68 -6.88 6.16
N GLU A 257 12.32 -7.09 7.30
CA GLU A 257 13.00 -6.07 8.11
C GLU A 257 14.52 -6.07 7.86
N TRP A 258 15.10 -7.25 7.52
CA TRP A 258 16.51 -7.44 7.24
C TRP A 258 16.72 -8.27 5.96
N PRO A 259 16.88 -7.63 4.80
CA PRO A 259 16.92 -8.32 3.52
C PRO A 259 18.25 -9.04 3.28
N VAL A 260 18.14 -10.32 2.93
CA VAL A 260 19.23 -11.18 2.45
C VAL A 260 18.77 -11.93 1.19
N ALA A 261 19.32 -11.57 0.03
CA ALA A 261 19.07 -12.29 -1.20
C ALA A 261 19.63 -13.71 -1.15
N VAL A 262 18.84 -14.65 -1.63
CA VAL A 262 19.17 -16.07 -1.75
C VAL A 262 18.80 -16.50 -3.15
N GLU A 263 19.75 -17.06 -3.88
CA GLU A 263 19.46 -17.63 -5.19
C GLU A 263 18.88 -19.03 -5.03
N GLY A 264 18.04 -19.44 -5.96
CA GLY A 264 17.51 -20.79 -6.03
C GLY A 264 17.26 -21.21 -7.47
N ARG A 265 17.02 -22.50 -7.64
CA ARG A 265 16.71 -23.08 -8.94
C ARG A 265 15.55 -24.08 -8.87
N PHE A 266 14.89 -24.26 -10.00
CA PHE A 266 13.91 -25.32 -10.21
C PHE A 266 14.36 -26.26 -11.34
N ASP A 267 13.62 -27.35 -11.53
CA ASP A 267 13.90 -28.34 -12.57
C ASP A 267 13.70 -27.74 -13.97
N GLU A 268 14.69 -27.83 -14.85
CA GLU A 268 14.66 -27.25 -16.20
C GLU A 268 13.47 -27.71 -17.04
N ARG A 269 12.88 -28.87 -16.74
CA ARG A 269 11.67 -29.34 -17.43
C ARG A 269 10.51 -28.34 -17.37
N PHE A 270 10.46 -27.49 -16.33
CA PHE A 270 9.42 -26.47 -16.19
C PHE A 270 9.61 -25.29 -17.14
N LEU A 271 10.76 -25.16 -17.80
CA LEU A 271 10.97 -24.16 -18.86
C LEU A 271 10.13 -24.45 -20.12
N ALA A 272 9.48 -25.62 -20.20
CA ALA A 272 8.47 -25.90 -21.22
C ALA A 272 7.13 -25.17 -20.96
N LEU A 273 6.91 -24.68 -19.73
CA LEU A 273 5.75 -23.85 -19.41
C LEU A 273 5.86 -22.49 -20.12
N PRO A 274 4.73 -21.86 -20.47
CA PRO A 274 4.71 -20.49 -20.94
C PRO A 274 5.41 -19.55 -19.97
N ARG A 275 6.05 -18.52 -20.51
CA ARG A 275 6.78 -17.51 -19.74
C ARG A 275 5.91 -16.92 -18.65
N GLU A 276 4.69 -16.53 -18.98
CA GLU A 276 3.74 -15.86 -18.09
C GLU A 276 3.31 -16.77 -16.93
N VAL A 277 3.22 -18.08 -17.15
CA VAL A 277 2.94 -19.07 -16.09
C VAL A 277 4.11 -19.15 -15.10
N LEU A 278 5.35 -19.16 -15.60
CA LEU A 278 6.55 -19.15 -14.74
C LEU A 278 6.65 -17.86 -13.95
N ILE A 279 6.42 -16.72 -14.60
CA ILE A 279 6.42 -15.39 -13.96
C ILE A 279 5.36 -15.32 -12.87
N SER A 280 4.09 -15.63 -13.14
CA SER A 280 3.04 -15.60 -12.11
C SER A 280 3.37 -16.56 -10.95
N THR A 281 3.82 -17.78 -11.24
CA THR A 281 4.16 -18.75 -10.19
C THR A 281 5.32 -18.28 -9.29
N LEU A 282 6.35 -17.65 -9.87
CA LEU A 282 7.51 -17.17 -9.12
C LEU A 282 7.23 -15.84 -8.43
N GLN A 283 6.72 -14.86 -9.16
CA GLN A 283 6.57 -13.48 -8.71
C GLN A 283 5.27 -13.29 -7.92
N GLU A 284 4.11 -13.55 -8.51
CA GLU A 284 2.82 -13.24 -7.88
C GLU A 284 2.50 -14.20 -6.73
N HIS A 285 2.83 -15.48 -6.90
CA HIS A 285 2.52 -16.50 -5.91
C HIS A 285 3.60 -16.64 -4.84
N GLN A 286 4.87 -16.45 -5.18
CA GLN A 286 6.00 -16.71 -4.27
C GLN A 286 6.85 -15.48 -3.92
N ARG A 287 6.66 -14.35 -4.59
CA ARG A 287 7.45 -13.12 -4.41
C ARG A 287 8.94 -13.34 -4.68
N TYR A 288 9.24 -14.14 -5.68
CA TYR A 288 10.58 -14.43 -6.16
C TYR A 288 10.83 -13.72 -7.50
N PHE A 289 12.01 -13.12 -7.66
CA PHE A 289 12.42 -12.51 -8.92
C PHE A 289 12.92 -13.58 -9.88
N ALA A 290 12.28 -13.73 -11.03
CA ALA A 290 12.75 -14.65 -12.07
C ALA A 290 14.05 -14.14 -12.71
N VAL A 291 14.89 -15.04 -13.23
CA VAL A 291 16.16 -14.66 -13.89
C VAL A 291 16.13 -15.04 -15.36
N GLU A 292 16.50 -14.09 -16.21
CA GLU A 292 16.68 -14.25 -17.65
C GLU A 292 18.16 -14.31 -18.04
N ASN A 293 18.43 -14.95 -19.17
CA ASN A 293 19.73 -14.85 -19.81
C ASN A 293 19.85 -13.58 -20.66
N ALA A 294 21.01 -13.37 -21.28
CA ALA A 294 21.28 -12.21 -22.15
C ALA A 294 20.35 -12.10 -23.39
N ALA A 295 19.67 -13.18 -23.78
CA ALA A 295 18.70 -13.20 -24.87
C ALA A 295 17.26 -12.90 -24.42
N GLY A 296 17.04 -12.59 -23.14
CA GLY A 296 15.70 -12.34 -22.57
C GLY A 296 14.87 -13.61 -22.35
N VAL A 297 15.50 -14.79 -22.41
CA VAL A 297 14.83 -16.08 -22.16
C VAL A 297 14.96 -16.42 -20.69
N LEU A 298 13.85 -16.85 -20.07
CA LEU A 298 13.84 -17.30 -18.69
C LEU A 298 14.78 -18.50 -18.50
N THR A 299 15.54 -18.44 -17.41
CA THR A 299 16.35 -19.56 -16.91
C THR A 299 15.58 -20.30 -15.82
N ASN A 300 16.09 -21.45 -15.37
CA ASN A 300 15.52 -22.17 -14.24
C ASN A 300 15.90 -21.58 -12.88
N ARG A 301 16.33 -20.31 -12.83
CA ARG A 301 16.83 -19.64 -11.64
C ARG A 301 15.90 -18.53 -11.19
N PHE A 302 15.88 -18.32 -9.89
CA PHE A 302 15.14 -17.24 -9.26
C PHE A 302 15.92 -16.69 -8.07
N ILE A 303 15.54 -15.51 -7.61
CA ILE A 303 16.11 -14.85 -6.44
C ILE A 303 14.97 -14.56 -5.48
N THR A 304 15.14 -14.97 -4.23
CA THR A 304 14.21 -14.65 -3.14
C THR A 304 14.92 -13.82 -2.09
N ILE A 305 14.16 -13.05 -1.30
CA ILE A 305 14.70 -12.28 -0.18
C ILE A 305 14.28 -12.93 1.12
N SER A 306 15.26 -13.50 1.82
CA SER A 306 15.12 -13.96 3.19
C SER A 306 15.07 -12.75 4.13
N ASN A 307 14.20 -12.82 5.13
CA ASN A 307 14.23 -11.91 6.28
C ASN A 307 15.22 -12.36 7.37
N ILE A 308 16.00 -13.40 7.10
CA ILE A 308 16.94 -14.01 8.03
C ILE A 308 18.31 -14.11 7.39
N ASP A 309 19.31 -13.51 8.04
CA ASP A 309 20.72 -13.77 7.82
C ASP A 309 21.10 -15.12 8.45
N SER A 310 20.88 -16.19 7.67
CA SER A 310 21.02 -17.57 8.12
C SER A 310 22.49 -17.98 8.18
N ARG A 311 22.86 -18.74 9.22
CA ARG A 311 24.17 -19.42 9.30
C ARG A 311 24.30 -20.57 8.28
N GLU A 312 23.18 -21.04 7.73
CA GLU A 312 23.12 -22.07 6.70
C GLU A 312 22.28 -21.58 5.50
N PRO A 313 22.81 -20.66 4.66
CA PRO A 313 22.06 -20.12 3.51
C PRO A 313 21.62 -21.20 2.51
N SER A 314 22.38 -22.29 2.40
CA SER A 314 22.03 -23.44 1.55
C SER A 314 20.69 -24.08 1.94
N ARG A 315 20.38 -24.17 3.24
CA ARG A 315 19.10 -24.70 3.71
C ARG A 315 17.94 -23.76 3.40
N VAL A 316 18.18 -22.44 3.43
CA VAL A 316 17.18 -21.45 3.04
C VAL A 316 16.87 -21.61 1.55
N ARG A 317 17.90 -21.73 0.71
CA ARG A 317 17.76 -22.04 -0.72
C ARG A 317 16.96 -23.33 -0.96
N GLU A 318 17.40 -24.45 -0.41
CA GLU A 318 16.72 -25.76 -0.55
C GLU A 318 15.26 -25.70 -0.10
N GLY A 319 14.98 -24.97 0.97
CA GLY A 319 13.62 -24.73 1.46
C GLY A 319 12.75 -24.03 0.42
N ASN A 320 13.23 -22.93 -0.17
CA ASN A 320 12.50 -22.19 -1.20
C ASN A 320 12.35 -22.99 -2.50
N GLU A 321 13.39 -23.72 -2.92
CA GLU A 321 13.32 -24.64 -4.06
C GLU A 321 12.26 -25.73 -3.87
N ARG A 322 12.13 -26.25 -2.64
CA ARG A 322 11.10 -27.23 -2.28
C ARG A 322 9.69 -26.63 -2.32
N VAL A 323 9.53 -25.34 -2.02
CA VAL A 323 8.22 -24.67 -2.04
C VAL A 323 7.75 -24.36 -3.46
N VAL A 324 8.66 -23.95 -4.36
CA VAL A 324 8.29 -23.63 -5.76
C VAL A 324 7.98 -24.88 -6.59
N ARG A 325 8.66 -25.99 -6.32
CA ARG A 325 8.53 -27.24 -7.09
C ARG A 325 7.10 -27.79 -7.20
N PRO A 326 6.30 -27.93 -6.13
CA PRO A 326 4.93 -28.40 -6.24
C PRO A 326 4.07 -27.43 -7.06
N ARG A 327 4.21 -26.11 -6.87
CA ARG A 327 3.44 -25.10 -7.63
C ARG A 327 3.69 -25.18 -9.14
N LEU A 328 4.96 -25.33 -9.54
CA LEU A 328 5.30 -25.53 -10.95
C LEU A 328 4.83 -26.88 -11.48
N SER A 329 4.78 -27.91 -10.63
CA SER A 329 4.24 -29.22 -10.99
C SER A 329 2.73 -29.15 -11.23
N ASP A 330 2.01 -28.41 -10.40
CA ASP A 330 0.57 -28.18 -10.55
C ASP A 330 0.29 -27.39 -11.82
N ALA A 331 1.02 -26.30 -12.07
CA ALA A 331 0.91 -25.54 -13.32
C ALA A 331 1.17 -26.40 -14.57
N ALA A 332 2.22 -27.23 -14.55
CA ALA A 332 2.50 -28.16 -15.65
C ALA A 332 1.39 -29.19 -15.84
N PHE A 333 0.81 -29.69 -14.73
CA PHE A 333 -0.33 -30.61 -14.78
C PHE A 333 -1.57 -29.93 -15.38
N PHE A 334 -1.92 -28.71 -14.98
CA PHE A 334 -3.05 -27.96 -15.54
C PHE A 334 -2.87 -27.75 -17.04
N GLN A 335 -1.70 -27.30 -17.48
CA GLN A 335 -1.42 -27.13 -18.90
C GLN A 335 -1.56 -28.45 -19.68
N GLN A 336 -1.04 -29.55 -19.12
CA GLN A 336 -1.14 -30.87 -19.76
C GLN A 336 -2.60 -31.34 -19.84
N GLN A 337 -3.38 -31.12 -18.78
CA GLN A 337 -4.80 -31.47 -18.74
C GLN A 337 -5.60 -30.67 -19.76
N ASP A 338 -5.37 -29.36 -19.81
CA ASP A 338 -6.03 -28.43 -20.72
C ASP A 338 -5.78 -28.79 -22.18
N ARG A 339 -4.53 -29.14 -22.51
CA ARG A 339 -4.13 -29.53 -23.89
C ARG A 339 -4.64 -30.90 -24.35
N ARG A 340 -5.49 -31.60 -23.58
CA ARG A 340 -6.11 -32.87 -24.02
C ARG A 340 -7.24 -32.68 -25.02
N GLN A 341 -7.77 -31.46 -25.15
CA GLN A 341 -8.79 -31.10 -26.12
C GLN A 341 -8.47 -29.71 -26.68
N PRO A 342 -8.91 -29.40 -27.92
CA PRO A 342 -8.67 -28.09 -28.50
C PRO A 342 -9.46 -27.00 -27.76
N LEU A 343 -8.96 -25.77 -27.78
CA LEU A 343 -9.58 -24.58 -27.19
C LEU A 343 -11.05 -24.41 -27.61
N ALA A 344 -11.34 -24.69 -28.88
CA ALA A 344 -12.69 -24.61 -29.44
C ALA A 344 -13.68 -25.58 -28.78
N ALA A 345 -13.23 -26.69 -28.20
CA ALA A 345 -14.10 -27.66 -27.52
C ALA A 345 -14.74 -27.08 -26.24
N TRP A 346 -14.19 -26.01 -25.68
CA TRP A 346 -14.75 -25.34 -24.50
C TRP A 346 -15.85 -24.35 -24.84
N ARG A 347 -16.08 -24.04 -26.12
CA ARG A 347 -17.01 -22.99 -26.56
C ARG A 347 -18.43 -23.14 -26.00
N ASP A 348 -18.96 -24.37 -26.03
CA ASP A 348 -20.32 -24.67 -25.57
C ASP A 348 -20.43 -24.63 -24.05
N GLY A 349 -19.33 -24.89 -23.33
CA GLY A 349 -19.29 -24.80 -21.87
C GLY A 349 -19.57 -23.38 -21.36
N LEU A 350 -19.26 -22.36 -22.16
CA LEU A 350 -19.46 -20.95 -21.79
C LEU A 350 -20.93 -20.59 -21.57
N ASP A 351 -21.86 -21.36 -22.14
CA ASP A 351 -23.31 -21.17 -21.93
C ASP A 351 -23.72 -21.46 -20.47
N LYS A 352 -22.89 -22.18 -19.72
CA LYS A 352 -23.12 -22.50 -18.29
C LYS A 352 -22.49 -21.48 -17.34
N VAL A 353 -21.66 -20.56 -17.86
CA VAL A 353 -20.98 -19.55 -17.04
C VAL A 353 -21.84 -18.30 -17.01
N THR A 354 -22.45 -18.01 -15.86
CA THR A 354 -23.27 -16.80 -15.69
C THR A 354 -22.41 -15.55 -15.87
N PHE A 355 -22.76 -14.70 -16.83
CA PHE A 355 -22.16 -13.37 -16.97
C PHE A 355 -22.90 -12.36 -16.09
N GLN A 356 -24.21 -12.22 -16.30
CA GLN A 356 -25.08 -11.37 -15.49
C GLN A 356 -26.52 -11.86 -15.61
N ALA A 357 -27.26 -11.88 -14.50
CA ALA A 357 -28.57 -12.54 -14.39
C ALA A 357 -29.61 -12.17 -15.46
N LYS A 358 -29.58 -10.93 -15.97
CA LYS A 358 -30.46 -10.41 -17.03
C LYS A 358 -29.83 -10.41 -18.43
N LEU A 359 -28.49 -10.51 -18.53
CA LEU A 359 -27.75 -10.48 -19.81
C LEU A 359 -27.31 -11.86 -20.29
N GLY A 360 -27.53 -12.91 -19.47
CA GLY A 360 -27.29 -14.30 -19.81
C GLY A 360 -25.91 -14.79 -19.41
N SER A 361 -25.41 -15.74 -20.19
CA SER A 361 -24.13 -16.43 -20.00
C SER A 361 -22.96 -15.70 -20.67
N ILE A 362 -21.73 -16.13 -20.36
CA ILE A 362 -20.53 -15.75 -21.12
C ILE A 362 -20.66 -16.22 -22.56
N GLY A 363 -21.26 -17.39 -22.81
CA GLY A 363 -21.54 -17.86 -24.17
C GLY A 363 -22.46 -16.94 -24.96
N ASP A 364 -23.47 -16.34 -24.31
CA ASP A 364 -24.32 -15.29 -24.90
C ASP A 364 -23.53 -14.02 -25.17
N LYS A 365 -22.63 -13.64 -24.24
CA LYS A 365 -21.71 -12.51 -24.45
C LYS A 365 -20.86 -12.75 -25.70
N VAL A 366 -20.19 -13.89 -25.80
CA VAL A 366 -19.34 -14.26 -26.94
C VAL A 366 -20.12 -14.24 -28.26
N ARG A 367 -21.36 -14.77 -28.31
CA ARG A 367 -22.19 -14.70 -29.53
C ARG A 367 -22.42 -13.25 -29.99
N ARG A 368 -22.63 -12.31 -29.05
CA ARG A 368 -22.76 -10.88 -29.36
C ARG A 368 -21.44 -10.30 -29.87
N ILE A 369 -20.31 -10.63 -29.22
CA ILE A 369 -18.97 -10.18 -29.63
C ILE A 369 -18.67 -10.64 -31.05
N VAL A 370 -18.96 -11.89 -31.41
CA VAL A 370 -18.73 -12.42 -32.78
C VAL A 370 -19.46 -11.57 -33.83
N VAL A 371 -20.74 -11.25 -33.60
CA VAL A 371 -21.54 -10.42 -34.53
C VAL A 371 -20.97 -9.01 -34.63
N LEU A 372 -20.62 -8.40 -33.49
CA LEU A 372 -20.06 -7.04 -33.43
C LEU A 372 -18.68 -6.97 -34.08
N ALA A 373 -17.76 -7.87 -33.74
CA ALA A 373 -16.41 -7.93 -34.29
C ALA A 373 -16.43 -8.11 -35.81
N ARG A 374 -17.29 -9.00 -36.33
CA ARG A 374 -17.48 -9.17 -37.79
C ARG A 374 -18.00 -7.90 -38.46
N THR A 375 -18.83 -7.12 -37.78
CA THR A 375 -19.41 -5.86 -38.29
C THR A 375 -18.42 -4.69 -38.23
N ILE A 376 -17.59 -4.64 -37.19
CA ILE A 376 -16.58 -3.59 -36.98
C ILE A 376 -15.39 -3.80 -37.92
N ALA A 377 -14.96 -5.05 -38.13
CA ALA A 377 -13.73 -5.36 -38.84
C ALA A 377 -13.56 -4.65 -40.21
N PRO A 378 -14.56 -4.63 -41.13
CA PRO A 378 -14.42 -3.92 -42.40
C PRO A 378 -14.23 -2.41 -42.28
N GLN A 379 -14.73 -1.79 -41.21
CA GLN A 379 -14.65 -0.34 -40.98
C GLN A 379 -13.25 0.12 -40.56
N ILE A 380 -12.44 -0.82 -40.05
CA ILE A 380 -11.06 -0.58 -39.61
C ILE A 380 -10.04 -1.39 -40.42
N ALA A 381 -10.43 -1.84 -41.62
CA ALA A 381 -9.61 -2.63 -42.53
C ALA A 381 -9.06 -3.95 -41.93
N ALA A 382 -9.81 -4.57 -41.01
CA ALA A 382 -9.54 -5.92 -40.51
C ALA A 382 -10.28 -6.98 -41.32
N ASP A 383 -9.78 -8.22 -41.30
CA ASP A 383 -10.47 -9.36 -41.91
C ASP A 383 -11.66 -9.77 -41.03
N PRO A 384 -12.90 -9.72 -41.55
CA PRO A 384 -14.10 -10.02 -40.77
C PRO A 384 -14.19 -11.48 -40.30
N GLU A 385 -13.62 -12.43 -41.02
CA GLU A 385 -13.65 -13.85 -40.64
C GLU A 385 -12.60 -14.18 -39.59
N LEU A 386 -11.41 -13.55 -39.67
CA LEU A 386 -10.42 -13.66 -38.59
C LEU A 386 -10.94 -13.01 -37.29
N ALA A 387 -11.60 -11.85 -37.38
CA ALA A 387 -12.21 -11.19 -36.23
C ALA A 387 -13.33 -12.02 -35.61
N ALA A 388 -14.22 -12.59 -36.44
CA ALA A 388 -15.26 -13.50 -35.97
C ALA A 388 -14.68 -14.76 -35.30
N ARG A 389 -13.63 -15.37 -35.88
CA ARG A 389 -12.98 -16.55 -35.31
C ARG A 389 -12.29 -16.25 -33.97
N ALA A 390 -11.58 -15.13 -33.89
CA ALA A 390 -10.96 -14.69 -32.64
C ALA A 390 -12.00 -14.41 -31.55
N ALA A 391 -13.07 -13.67 -31.88
CA ALA A 391 -14.17 -13.40 -30.96
C ALA A 391 -14.83 -14.70 -30.46
N ASP A 392 -14.99 -15.71 -31.31
CA ASP A 392 -15.60 -16.98 -30.92
C ASP A 392 -14.77 -17.74 -29.88
N LEU A 393 -13.43 -17.63 -29.95
CA LEU A 393 -12.50 -18.32 -29.07
C LEU A 393 -12.05 -17.49 -27.85
N CYS A 394 -12.28 -16.18 -27.83
CA CYS A 394 -11.58 -15.25 -26.95
C CYS A 394 -11.78 -15.46 -25.45
N LYS A 395 -12.87 -16.13 -25.05
CA LYS A 395 -13.18 -16.45 -23.64
C LYS A 395 -13.16 -17.95 -23.33
N CYS A 396 -12.78 -18.82 -24.28
CA CYS A 396 -12.82 -20.26 -24.09
C CYS A 396 -11.89 -20.73 -22.97
N ASP A 397 -10.75 -20.05 -22.78
CA ASP A 397 -9.78 -20.40 -21.75
C ASP A 397 -10.29 -20.14 -20.32
N LEU A 398 -11.38 -19.40 -20.12
CA LEU A 398 -12.04 -19.26 -18.81
C LEU A 398 -12.50 -20.60 -18.21
N LEU A 399 -12.64 -21.64 -19.04
CA LEU A 399 -12.99 -23.00 -18.61
C LEU A 399 -11.77 -23.91 -18.43
N SER A 400 -10.57 -23.42 -18.72
CA SER A 400 -9.34 -24.17 -18.55
C SER A 400 -8.98 -24.28 -17.06
N ALA A 401 -8.35 -25.39 -16.67
CA ALA A 401 -7.84 -25.56 -15.32
C ALA A 401 -6.76 -24.52 -15.01
N MET A 402 -5.94 -24.15 -16.00
CA MET A 402 -4.92 -23.13 -15.84
C MET A 402 -5.53 -21.78 -15.44
N VAL A 403 -6.55 -21.28 -16.14
CA VAL A 403 -7.18 -19.99 -15.79
C VAL A 403 -8.00 -20.08 -14.50
N GLY A 404 -8.53 -21.26 -14.18
CA GLY A 404 -9.16 -21.49 -12.88
C GLY A 404 -8.21 -21.24 -11.70
N GLU A 405 -6.95 -21.62 -11.85
CA GLU A 405 -5.90 -21.50 -10.81
C GLU A 405 -5.06 -20.22 -10.94
N PHE A 406 -4.96 -19.68 -12.16
CA PHE A 406 -4.25 -18.44 -12.51
C PHE A 406 -5.18 -17.49 -13.31
N PRO A 407 -6.18 -16.87 -12.65
CA PRO A 407 -7.19 -16.04 -13.32
C PRO A 407 -6.63 -14.84 -14.09
N GLU A 408 -5.46 -14.34 -13.65
CA GLU A 408 -4.71 -13.27 -14.30
C GLU A 408 -4.17 -13.66 -15.69
N LEU A 409 -4.07 -14.96 -16.00
CA LEU A 409 -3.57 -15.47 -17.28
C LEU A 409 -4.67 -15.67 -18.35
N GLN A 410 -5.90 -15.24 -18.07
CA GLN A 410 -6.99 -15.24 -19.06
C GLN A 410 -6.61 -14.45 -20.32
N GLY A 411 -7.08 -14.91 -21.48
CA GLY A 411 -6.67 -14.43 -22.81
C GLY A 411 -5.26 -14.88 -23.20
N THR A 412 -4.29 -14.81 -22.29
CA THR A 412 -2.91 -15.24 -22.53
C THR A 412 -2.83 -16.74 -22.76
N MET A 413 -3.46 -17.53 -21.88
CA MET A 413 -3.52 -18.99 -22.05
C MET A 413 -4.37 -19.39 -23.25
N GLY A 414 -5.48 -18.69 -23.50
CA GLY A 414 -6.26 -18.84 -24.73
C GLY A 414 -5.41 -18.69 -26.00
N ALA A 415 -4.54 -17.67 -26.05
CA ALA A 415 -3.63 -17.49 -27.18
C ALA A 415 -2.61 -18.63 -27.33
N TYR A 416 -2.02 -19.11 -26.22
CA TYR A 416 -1.10 -20.26 -26.27
C TYR A 416 -1.80 -21.53 -26.76
N TYR A 417 -3.03 -21.78 -26.30
CA TYR A 417 -3.81 -22.95 -26.72
C TYR A 417 -4.24 -22.83 -28.19
N ALA A 418 -4.69 -21.64 -28.63
CA ALA A 418 -5.03 -21.39 -30.03
C ALA A 418 -3.82 -21.64 -30.97
N ILE A 419 -2.62 -21.16 -30.60
CA ILE A 419 -1.40 -21.44 -31.36
C ILE A 419 -1.09 -22.94 -31.38
N ALA A 420 -1.20 -23.62 -30.24
CA ALA A 420 -0.95 -25.05 -30.15
C ALA A 420 -1.94 -25.89 -30.98
N ASP A 421 -3.17 -25.40 -31.17
CA ASP A 421 -4.21 -26.02 -31.99
C ASP A 421 -4.10 -25.65 -33.48
N GLY A 422 -3.14 -24.81 -33.87
CA GLY A 422 -2.88 -24.42 -35.26
C GLY A 422 -3.76 -23.28 -35.78
N GLU A 423 -4.36 -22.48 -34.89
CA GLU A 423 -5.09 -21.27 -35.28
C GLU A 423 -4.18 -20.23 -35.94
N ASN A 424 -4.78 -19.32 -36.71
CA ASN A 424 -4.05 -18.21 -37.31
C ASN A 424 -3.36 -17.36 -36.22
N PRO A 425 -2.08 -16.97 -36.37
CA PRO A 425 -1.39 -16.14 -35.37
C PRO A 425 -2.13 -14.84 -35.02
N ARG A 426 -2.85 -14.23 -35.98
CA ARG A 426 -3.67 -13.02 -35.75
C ARG A 426 -4.90 -13.32 -34.89
N VAL A 427 -5.46 -14.52 -34.99
CA VAL A 427 -6.56 -15.00 -34.12
C VAL A 427 -6.04 -15.17 -32.70
N ALA A 428 -4.91 -15.84 -32.51
CA ALA A 428 -4.29 -16.00 -31.19
C ALA A 428 -3.89 -14.66 -30.56
N ALA A 429 -3.32 -13.74 -31.34
CA ALA A 429 -3.01 -12.39 -30.88
C ALA A 429 -4.29 -11.65 -30.41
N ALA A 430 -5.37 -11.70 -31.18
CA ALA A 430 -6.64 -11.10 -30.80
C ALA A 430 -7.26 -11.73 -29.54
N ILE A 431 -7.14 -13.04 -29.34
CA ILE A 431 -7.56 -13.72 -28.09
C ILE A 431 -6.77 -13.18 -26.88
N ARG A 432 -5.49 -12.83 -27.03
CA ARG A 432 -4.73 -12.19 -25.95
C ARG A 432 -5.12 -10.72 -25.75
N GLU A 433 -5.17 -9.98 -26.84
CA GLU A 433 -5.23 -8.52 -26.85
C GLU A 433 -6.64 -7.95 -26.67
N HIS A 434 -7.72 -8.76 -26.78
CA HIS A 434 -9.07 -8.22 -26.68
C HIS A 434 -9.42 -7.60 -25.32
N TYR A 435 -8.65 -7.87 -24.27
CA TYR A 435 -8.78 -7.20 -22.97
C TYR A 435 -8.14 -5.79 -22.94
N GLN A 436 -7.39 -5.41 -23.98
CA GLN A 436 -6.64 -4.16 -24.03
C GLN A 436 -7.47 -3.01 -24.63
N PRO A 437 -7.30 -1.77 -24.11
CA PRO A 437 -6.57 -1.44 -22.89
C PRO A 437 -7.40 -1.79 -21.64
N ARG A 438 -6.77 -2.37 -20.62
CA ARG A 438 -7.46 -2.69 -19.35
C ARG A 438 -7.72 -1.45 -18.50
N GLY A 439 -7.02 -0.35 -18.78
CA GLY A 439 -7.13 0.91 -18.06
C GLY A 439 -6.35 2.03 -18.74
N ALA A 440 -6.39 3.22 -18.16
CA ALA A 440 -5.66 4.37 -18.68
C ALA A 440 -4.14 4.10 -18.67
N GLY A 441 -3.50 4.24 -19.85
CA GLY A 441 -2.06 4.02 -20.02
C GLY A 441 -1.64 2.60 -20.37
N ASP A 442 -2.57 1.64 -20.45
CA ASP A 442 -2.29 0.29 -20.97
C ASP A 442 -2.05 0.32 -22.49
N ALA A 443 -1.40 -0.71 -23.02
CA ALA A 443 -1.20 -0.86 -24.45
C ALA A 443 -2.55 -0.97 -25.19
N LEU A 444 -2.57 -0.50 -26.43
CA LEU A 444 -3.70 -0.73 -27.34
C LEU A 444 -3.43 -2.00 -28.17
N PRO A 445 -4.50 -2.68 -28.65
CA PRO A 445 -4.36 -3.80 -29.57
C PRO A 445 -3.51 -3.42 -30.79
N ALA A 446 -2.53 -4.26 -31.14
CA ALA A 446 -1.54 -3.93 -32.16
C ALA A 446 -2.00 -4.25 -33.58
N ASP A 447 -2.94 -5.18 -33.74
CA ASP A 447 -3.49 -5.62 -35.02
C ASP A 447 -4.97 -5.20 -35.18
N PRO A 448 -5.43 -4.83 -36.39
CA PRO A 448 -6.84 -4.49 -36.64
C PRO A 448 -7.84 -5.58 -36.26
N VAL A 449 -7.48 -6.86 -36.37
CA VAL A 449 -8.31 -7.99 -35.92
C VAL A 449 -8.45 -7.96 -34.40
N SER A 450 -7.36 -7.76 -33.66
CA SER A 450 -7.39 -7.58 -32.21
C SER A 450 -8.24 -6.37 -31.80
N ALA A 451 -8.08 -5.24 -32.49
CA ALA A 451 -8.86 -4.02 -32.25
C ALA A 451 -10.36 -4.24 -32.51
N ALA A 452 -10.73 -4.98 -33.55
CA ALA A 452 -12.13 -5.30 -33.83
C ALA A 452 -12.78 -6.11 -32.70
N VAL A 453 -12.05 -7.08 -32.13
CA VAL A 453 -12.55 -7.88 -31.00
C VAL A 453 -12.58 -7.07 -29.71
N ALA A 454 -11.55 -6.27 -29.44
CA ALA A 454 -11.49 -5.40 -28.25
C ALA A 454 -12.61 -4.35 -28.23
N LEU A 455 -12.96 -3.76 -29.38
CA LEU A 455 -14.08 -2.83 -29.51
C LEU A 455 -15.46 -3.52 -29.37
N ALA A 456 -15.51 -4.83 -29.64
CA ALA A 456 -16.73 -5.61 -29.59
C ALA A 456 -17.05 -6.20 -28.20
N ASP A 457 -16.02 -6.50 -27.38
CA ASP A 457 -16.11 -7.04 -26.01
C ASP A 457 -16.52 -5.97 -24.97
#